data_AF-A0A957U297-F1
#
_entry.id   AF-A0A957U297-F1
#
_cell.length_a   1.000
_cell.length_b   1.000
_cell.length_c   1.000
_cell.angle_alpha   90.00
_cell.angle_beta   90.00
_cell.angle_gamma   90.00
#
_symmetry.space_group_name_H-M   'P 1'
#
loop_
_entity.id
_entity.type
_entity.pdbx_description
1 polymer ?
#
loop_
_entity_poly.entity_id
_entity_poly.type
_entity_poly.pdbx_seq_one_letter_code
_entity_poly.pdbx_strand_id
1 'polypeptide(L)'
;MNALATFFTAQIVYIYFFYGLAFFSLGLSLQSATRQQSAFRFARAIVPLALFGYLHGAHEWVEMFQQITLRSGGAVPPAVEGGRLVLLVLSFTALIVFSVQLETSPAHSRLRRYGVVWGLLLLWASAVLIVVLLLRPTGQVLFDTQFLFETMDVLARYLLAIPGALLAARALMAQQHSFREQHLARFGRDLVWCTVALILYGAVGQLFVRPLDFPPANLLNSQSFLVWFGVPIQLVRALLAAVLTLYMVRVLRVFDVE
;
A
#
# COMPACT_ATOMS: atom_id res chain seq x y z
N MET A 1 19.11 8.87 20.40
CA MET A 1 18.82 7.73 19.50
C MET A 1 19.86 6.65 19.74
N ASN A 2 19.48 5.37 19.74
CA ASN A 2 20.44 4.27 19.87
C ASN A 2 21.25 4.09 18.56
N ALA A 3 22.37 3.37 18.62
CA ALA A 3 23.26 3.19 17.46
C ALA A 3 22.56 2.54 16.25
N LEU A 4 21.63 1.61 16.52
CA LEU A 4 20.85 0.92 15.49
C LEU A 4 19.94 1.89 14.70
N ALA A 5 19.21 2.75 15.42
CA ALA A 5 18.35 3.75 14.81
C ALA A 5 19.16 4.73 13.97
N THR A 6 20.30 5.20 14.48
CA THR A 6 21.22 6.09 13.73
C THR A 6 21.68 5.44 12.43
N PHE A 7 22.10 4.17 12.47
CA PHE A 7 22.51 3.43 11.28
C PHE A 7 21.39 3.36 10.24
N PHE A 8 20.20 2.91 10.61
CA PHE A 8 19.10 2.76 9.63
C PHE A 8 18.57 4.10 9.13
N THR A 9 18.54 5.14 9.96
CA THR A 9 18.23 6.49 9.50
C THR A 9 19.25 6.96 8.46
N ALA A 10 20.54 6.67 8.65
CA ALA A 10 21.54 6.98 7.63
C ALA A 10 21.26 6.24 6.31
N GLN A 11 20.81 4.98 6.38
CA GLN A 11 20.52 4.13 5.22
C GLN A 11 19.09 4.24 4.64
N ILE A 12 18.28 5.21 5.08
CA ILE A 12 16.84 5.28 4.69
C ILE A 12 16.63 5.34 3.16
N VAL A 13 17.54 5.97 2.42
CA VAL A 13 17.49 6.07 0.96
C VAL A 13 17.53 4.69 0.31
N TYR A 14 18.43 3.81 0.77
CA TYR A 14 18.53 2.43 0.28
C TYR A 14 17.31 1.60 0.67
N ILE A 15 16.75 1.85 1.85
CA ILE A 15 15.51 1.18 2.29
C ILE A 15 14.38 1.52 1.31
N TYR A 16 14.18 2.80 0.99
CA TYR A 16 13.16 3.20 0.01
C TYR A 16 13.46 2.66 -1.40
N PHE A 17 14.73 2.56 -1.81
CA PHE A 17 15.10 1.95 -3.09
C PHE A 17 14.59 0.50 -3.19
N PHE A 18 14.96 -0.35 -2.22
CA PHE A 18 14.54 -1.76 -2.19
C PHE A 18 13.04 -1.91 -1.94
N TYR A 19 12.44 -0.99 -1.18
CA TYR A 19 11.01 -0.98 -0.95
C TYR A 19 10.23 -0.74 -2.25
N GLY A 20 10.59 0.31 -2.99
CA GLY A 20 10.00 0.61 -4.29
C GLY A 20 10.26 -0.51 -5.29
N LEU A 21 11.48 -1.07 -5.30
CA LEU A 21 11.84 -2.19 -6.17
C LEU A 21 10.96 -3.42 -5.90
N ALA A 22 10.72 -3.79 -4.64
CA ALA A 22 9.91 -4.95 -4.31
C ALA A 22 8.49 -4.86 -4.91
N PHE A 23 7.83 -3.71 -4.76
CA PHE A 23 6.50 -3.50 -5.35
C PHE A 23 6.52 -3.33 -6.86
N PHE A 24 7.53 -2.66 -7.41
CA PHE A 24 7.67 -2.54 -8.86
C PHE A 24 7.89 -3.92 -9.51
N SER A 25 8.70 -4.79 -8.89
CA SER A 25 8.89 -6.18 -9.30
C SER A 25 7.62 -7.02 -9.18
N LEU A 26 6.77 -6.77 -8.17
CA LEU A 26 5.42 -7.37 -8.11
C LEU A 26 4.60 -6.98 -9.36
N GLY A 27 4.59 -5.69 -9.70
CA GLY A 27 3.92 -5.17 -10.89
C GLY A 27 4.40 -5.84 -12.19
N LEU A 28 5.72 -5.90 -12.40
CA LEU A 28 6.35 -6.57 -13.55
C LEU A 28 5.96 -8.05 -13.64
N SER A 29 6.05 -8.77 -12.52
CA SER A 29 5.76 -10.19 -12.46
C SER A 29 4.30 -10.47 -12.81
N LEU A 30 3.38 -9.68 -12.25
CA LEU A 30 1.95 -9.82 -12.51
C LEU A 30 1.58 -9.47 -13.95
N GLN A 31 2.21 -8.46 -14.55
CA GLN A 31 1.97 -8.10 -15.94
C GLN A 31 2.32 -9.27 -16.89
N SER A 32 3.40 -10.01 -16.61
CA SER A 32 3.76 -11.19 -17.42
C SER A 32 2.66 -12.27 -17.41
N ALA A 33 1.99 -12.43 -16.27
CA ALA A 33 0.89 -13.39 -16.11
C ALA A 33 -0.42 -12.94 -16.77
N THR A 34 -0.64 -11.65 -17.03
CA THR A 34 -1.85 -11.17 -17.74
C THR A 34 -1.94 -11.66 -19.18
N ARG A 35 -0.82 -12.12 -19.76
CA ARG A 35 -0.77 -12.64 -21.14
C ARG A 35 -1.17 -14.10 -21.24
N GLN A 36 -1.27 -14.82 -20.12
CA GLN A 36 -1.63 -16.23 -20.11
C GLN A 36 -3.16 -16.36 -20.15
N GLN A 37 -3.69 -17.12 -21.12
CA GLN A 37 -5.12 -17.35 -21.30
C GLN A 37 -5.61 -18.40 -20.29
N SER A 38 -5.69 -18.03 -19.02
CA SER A 38 -6.25 -18.92 -17.99
C SER A 38 -7.74 -18.68 -17.80
N ALA A 39 -8.49 -19.77 -17.60
CA ALA A 39 -9.93 -19.77 -17.35
C ALA A 39 -10.31 -19.19 -15.98
N PHE A 40 -9.33 -18.89 -15.11
CA PHE A 40 -9.59 -18.47 -13.73
C PHE A 40 -9.95 -16.99 -13.58
N ARG A 41 -10.92 -16.71 -12.70
CA ARG A 41 -11.30 -15.33 -12.30
C ARG A 41 -10.10 -14.51 -11.79
N PHE A 42 -9.09 -15.19 -11.26
CA PHE A 42 -7.81 -14.63 -10.84
C PHE A 42 -7.14 -13.81 -11.95
N ALA A 43 -7.18 -14.26 -13.21
CA ALA A 43 -6.51 -13.61 -14.34
C ALA A 43 -6.98 -12.16 -14.59
N ARG A 44 -8.27 -11.85 -14.39
CA ARG A 44 -8.78 -10.48 -14.53
C ARG A 44 -8.40 -9.58 -13.37
N ALA A 45 -8.35 -10.14 -12.15
CA ALA A 45 -7.96 -9.40 -10.96
C ALA A 45 -6.45 -9.10 -10.91
N ILE A 46 -5.61 -9.83 -11.65
CA ILE A 46 -4.16 -9.57 -11.72
C ILE A 46 -3.84 -8.14 -12.18
N VAL A 47 -4.60 -7.58 -13.13
CA VAL A 47 -4.32 -6.24 -13.70
C VAL A 47 -4.34 -5.13 -12.63
N PRO A 48 -5.39 -4.92 -11.83
CA PRO A 48 -5.37 -3.90 -10.79
C PRO A 48 -4.31 -4.17 -9.71
N LEU A 49 -3.96 -5.43 -9.42
CA LEU A 49 -2.86 -5.73 -8.49
C LEU A 49 -1.48 -5.38 -9.09
N ALA A 50 -1.28 -5.60 -10.39
CA ALA A 50 -0.08 -5.16 -11.09
C ALA A 50 0.05 -3.63 -11.07
N LEU A 51 -1.06 -2.93 -11.32
CA LEU A 51 -1.13 -1.47 -11.24
C LEU A 51 -0.81 -0.96 -9.83
N PHE A 52 -1.32 -1.63 -8.79
CA PHE A 52 -0.93 -1.33 -7.41
C PHE A 52 0.59 -1.43 -7.22
N GLY A 53 1.22 -2.53 -7.66
CA GLY A 53 2.67 -2.71 -7.56
C GLY A 53 3.47 -1.60 -8.25
N TYR A 54 3.09 -1.21 -9.48
CA TYR A 54 3.75 -0.12 -10.20
C TYR A 54 3.57 1.23 -9.52
N LEU A 55 2.33 1.60 -9.19
CA LEU A 55 2.04 2.91 -8.60
C LEU A 55 2.66 3.04 -7.21
N HIS A 56 2.60 1.99 -6.40
CA HIS A 56 3.18 2.01 -5.07
C HIS A 56 4.72 1.98 -5.13
N GLY A 57 5.31 1.19 -6.03
CA GLY A 57 6.76 1.20 -6.25
C GLY A 57 7.26 2.59 -6.66
N ALA A 58 6.55 3.25 -7.59
CA ALA A 58 6.85 4.62 -8.00
C ALA A 58 6.67 5.63 -6.85
N HIS A 59 5.61 5.50 -6.05
CA HIS A 59 5.40 6.31 -4.85
C HIS A 59 6.61 6.25 -3.89
N GLU A 60 7.12 5.05 -3.61
CA GLU A 60 8.28 4.88 -2.72
C GLU A 60 9.58 5.46 -3.29
N TRP A 61 9.76 5.42 -4.62
CA TRP A 61 10.90 6.10 -5.24
C TRP A 61 10.75 7.62 -5.26
N VAL A 62 9.55 8.18 -5.39
CA VAL A 62 9.34 9.62 -5.22
C VAL A 62 9.71 10.04 -3.79
N GLU A 63 9.28 9.30 -2.77
CA GLU A 63 9.73 9.49 -1.37
C GLU A 63 11.26 9.41 -1.25
N MET A 64 11.90 8.43 -1.89
CA MET A 64 13.37 8.31 -1.92
C MET A 64 14.04 9.58 -2.47
N PHE A 65 13.58 10.08 -3.60
CA PHE A 65 14.15 11.30 -4.22
C PHE A 65 13.88 12.55 -3.39
N GLN A 66 12.74 12.63 -2.70
CA GLN A 66 12.48 13.70 -1.72
C GLN A 66 13.50 13.64 -0.57
N GLN A 67 13.78 12.45 -0.03
CA GLN A 67 14.79 12.28 1.03
C GLN A 67 16.19 12.69 0.57
N ILE A 68 16.59 12.34 -0.66
CA ILE A 68 17.87 12.78 -1.24
C ILE A 68 17.91 14.31 -1.37
N THR A 69 16.83 14.91 -1.87
CA THR A 69 16.71 16.36 -2.07
C THR A 69 16.86 17.10 -0.74
N LEU A 70 16.10 16.69 0.29
CA LEU A 70 16.13 17.31 1.61
C LEU A 70 17.52 17.19 2.27
N ARG A 71 18.19 16.04 2.14
CA ARG A 71 19.54 15.82 2.68
C ARG A 71 20.62 16.62 1.96
N SER A 72 20.37 17.00 0.72
CA SER A 72 21.27 17.82 -0.08
C SER A 72 21.05 19.32 0.14
N GLY A 73 20.18 19.70 1.09
CA GLY A 73 19.81 21.10 1.36
C GLY A 73 18.79 21.69 0.37
N GLY A 74 18.22 20.86 -0.51
CA GLY A 74 17.17 21.27 -1.43
C GLY A 74 15.79 21.33 -0.78
N ALA A 75 14.85 22.00 -1.45
CA ALA A 75 13.44 22.03 -1.08
C ALA A 75 12.61 21.17 -2.04
N VAL A 76 11.61 20.47 -1.51
CA VAL A 76 10.68 19.68 -2.32
C VAL A 76 9.55 20.58 -2.81
N PRO A 77 9.35 20.73 -4.15
CA PRO A 77 8.27 21.54 -4.67
C PRO A 77 6.88 20.96 -4.30
N PRO A 78 5.85 21.79 -4.02
CA PRO A 78 4.50 21.31 -3.72
C PRO A 78 3.90 20.41 -4.80
N ALA A 79 4.24 20.63 -6.08
CA ALA A 79 3.79 19.80 -7.19
C ALA A 79 4.31 18.35 -7.10
N VAL A 80 5.54 18.16 -6.61
CA VAL A 80 6.10 16.82 -6.40
C VAL A 80 5.37 16.11 -5.26
N GLU A 81 5.06 16.83 -4.19
CA GLU A 81 4.29 16.29 -3.06
C GLU A 81 2.85 15.93 -3.47
N GLY A 82 2.19 16.77 -4.27
CA GLY A 82 0.89 16.45 -4.84
C GLY A 82 0.94 15.21 -5.74
N GLY A 83 1.96 15.10 -6.60
CA GLY A 83 2.17 13.91 -7.44
C GLY A 83 2.40 12.63 -6.62
N ARG A 84 3.19 12.72 -5.56
CA ARG A 84 3.41 11.63 -4.59
C ARG A 84 2.09 11.15 -3.98
N LEU A 85 1.26 12.07 -3.49
CA LEU A 85 -0.04 11.74 -2.90
C LEU A 85 -1.00 11.10 -3.92
N VAL A 86 -1.03 11.60 -5.15
CA VAL A 86 -1.83 11.00 -6.22
C VAL A 86 -1.39 9.55 -6.46
N LEU A 87 -0.09 9.28 -6.54
CA LEU A 87 0.42 7.90 -6.65
C LEU A 87 -0.01 7.03 -5.47
N LEU A 88 0.08 7.55 -4.23
CA LEU A 88 -0.32 6.84 -3.02
C LEU A 88 -1.81 6.44 -3.07
N VAL A 89 -2.70 7.40 -3.30
CA VAL A 89 -4.17 7.18 -3.31
C VAL A 89 -4.56 6.26 -4.47
N LEU A 90 -4.00 6.46 -5.67
CA LEU A 90 -4.27 5.59 -6.81
C LEU A 90 -3.77 4.16 -6.56
N SER A 91 -2.61 4.01 -5.90
CA SER A 91 -2.10 2.67 -5.55
C SER A 91 -3.07 1.92 -4.64
N PHE A 92 -3.51 2.52 -3.52
CA PHE A 92 -4.45 1.86 -2.61
C PHE A 92 -5.82 1.65 -3.24
N THR A 93 -6.26 2.56 -4.11
CA THR A 93 -7.48 2.37 -4.90
C THR A 93 -7.35 1.13 -5.80
N ALA A 94 -6.22 0.95 -6.48
CA ALA A 94 -5.96 -0.23 -7.31
C ALA A 94 -5.98 -1.53 -6.47
N LEU A 95 -5.45 -1.51 -5.23
CA LEU A 95 -5.52 -2.65 -4.31
C LEU A 95 -6.97 -2.98 -3.88
N ILE A 96 -7.78 -1.97 -3.60
CA ILE A 96 -9.21 -2.17 -3.26
C ILE A 96 -9.97 -2.71 -4.48
N VAL A 97 -9.71 -2.16 -5.68
CA VAL A 97 -10.29 -2.62 -6.94
C VAL A 97 -9.92 -4.08 -7.21
N PHE A 98 -8.66 -4.46 -6.99
CA PHE A 98 -8.22 -5.86 -7.05
C PHE A 98 -9.07 -6.75 -6.15
N SER A 99 -9.23 -6.36 -4.89
CA SER A 99 -9.97 -7.11 -3.88
C SER A 99 -11.43 -7.32 -4.30
N VAL A 100 -12.09 -6.26 -4.74
CA VAL A 100 -13.48 -6.29 -5.23
C VAL A 100 -13.63 -7.17 -6.47
N GLN A 101 -12.72 -7.05 -7.45
CA GLN A 101 -12.78 -7.84 -8.68
C GLN A 101 -12.54 -9.33 -8.44
N LEU A 102 -11.69 -9.67 -7.47
CA LEU A 102 -11.38 -11.06 -7.16
C LEU A 102 -12.55 -11.78 -6.47
N GLU A 103 -13.33 -11.07 -5.66
CA GLU A 103 -14.43 -11.68 -4.91
C GLU A 103 -15.79 -11.62 -5.62
N THR A 104 -16.06 -10.55 -6.36
CA THR A 104 -17.40 -10.33 -6.92
C THR A 104 -17.60 -11.05 -8.24
N SER A 105 -18.72 -11.77 -8.35
CA SER A 105 -19.12 -12.39 -9.61
C SER A 105 -19.52 -11.33 -10.65
N PRO A 106 -19.21 -11.52 -11.94
CA PRO A 106 -19.58 -10.60 -13.03
C PRO A 106 -21.07 -10.24 -13.12
N ALA A 107 -21.95 -11.07 -12.55
CA ALA A 107 -23.41 -10.88 -12.55
C ALA A 107 -23.91 -9.70 -11.68
N HIS A 108 -23.06 -9.14 -10.82
CA HIS A 108 -23.41 -7.98 -9.99
C HIS A 108 -23.35 -6.67 -10.80
N SER A 109 -24.33 -5.78 -10.61
CA SER A 109 -24.33 -4.44 -11.25
C SER A 109 -23.06 -3.65 -10.89
N ARG A 110 -22.57 -2.83 -11.83
CA ARG A 110 -21.30 -2.07 -11.66
C ARG A 110 -21.32 -1.19 -10.41
N LEU A 111 -22.47 -0.58 -10.10
CA LEU A 111 -22.65 0.27 -8.92
C LEU A 111 -22.49 -0.53 -7.62
N ARG A 112 -23.11 -1.71 -7.51
CA ARG A 112 -22.99 -2.58 -6.34
C ARG A 112 -21.57 -3.14 -6.20
N ARG A 113 -20.90 -3.41 -7.32
CA ARG A 113 -19.52 -3.91 -7.34
C ARG A 113 -18.54 -2.86 -6.81
N TYR A 114 -18.53 -1.67 -7.40
CA TYR A 114 -17.54 -0.64 -7.08
C TYR A 114 -17.99 0.35 -5.99
N GLY A 115 -19.19 0.16 -5.41
CA GLY A 115 -19.70 1.01 -4.34
C GLY A 115 -18.79 1.09 -3.12
N VAL A 116 -18.08 0.00 -2.77
CA VAL A 116 -17.08 0.01 -1.69
C VAL A 116 -15.89 0.90 -2.02
N VAL A 117 -15.41 0.89 -3.26
CA VAL A 117 -14.30 1.75 -3.70
C VAL A 117 -14.68 3.22 -3.55
N TRP A 118 -15.84 3.60 -4.08
CA TRP A 118 -16.35 4.97 -3.98
C TRP A 118 -16.66 5.37 -2.54
N GLY A 119 -17.23 4.47 -1.75
CA GLY A 119 -17.53 4.70 -0.33
C GLY A 119 -16.27 4.99 0.48
N LEU A 120 -15.19 4.23 0.29
CA LEU A 120 -13.91 4.46 0.97
C LEU A 120 -13.24 5.76 0.50
N LEU A 121 -13.28 6.08 -0.79
CA LEU A 121 -12.75 7.34 -1.32
C LEU A 121 -13.52 8.56 -0.80
N LEU A 122 -14.85 8.49 -0.74
CA LEU A 122 -15.68 9.56 -0.17
C LEU A 122 -15.45 9.69 1.34
N LEU A 123 -15.33 8.57 2.06
CA LEU A 123 -15.00 8.57 3.49
C LEU A 123 -13.63 9.22 3.72
N TRP A 124 -12.62 8.87 2.92
CA TRP A 124 -11.30 9.49 2.99
C TRP A 124 -11.35 11.00 2.70
N ALA A 125 -11.98 11.41 1.60
CA ALA A 125 -12.06 12.82 1.23
C ALA A 125 -12.83 13.67 2.26
N SER A 126 -13.93 13.14 2.79
CA SER A 126 -14.70 13.80 3.84
C SER A 126 -13.94 13.86 5.17
N ALA A 127 -13.21 12.81 5.55
CA ALA A 127 -12.36 12.83 6.74
C ALA A 127 -11.22 13.85 6.61
N VAL A 128 -10.57 13.95 5.45
CA VAL A 128 -9.55 14.99 5.18
C VAL A 128 -10.16 16.38 5.36
N LEU A 129 -11.32 16.63 4.75
CA LEU A 129 -12.00 17.92 4.87
C LEU A 129 -12.35 18.24 6.34
N ILE A 130 -12.91 17.28 7.08
CA ILE A 130 -13.28 17.45 8.48
C ILE A 130 -12.04 17.75 9.34
N VAL A 131 -10.96 16.98 9.20
CA VAL A 131 -9.73 17.18 9.99
C VAL A 131 -9.10 18.53 9.69
N VAL A 132 -9.00 18.92 8.42
CA VAL A 132 -8.43 20.22 8.03
C VAL A 132 -9.28 21.39 8.55
N LEU A 133 -10.60 21.27 8.57
CA LEU A 133 -11.48 22.31 9.10
C LEU A 133 -11.45 22.42 10.64
N LEU A 134 -11.36 21.29 11.35
CA LEU A 134 -11.48 21.24 12.80
C LEU A 134 -10.14 21.38 13.54
N LEU A 135 -9.06 20.81 13.00
CA LEU A 135 -7.78 20.67 13.69
C LEU A 135 -6.67 21.55 13.10
N ARG A 136 -7.01 22.52 12.26
CA ARG A 136 -6.04 23.48 11.74
C ARG A 136 -5.30 24.20 12.88
N PRO A 137 -3.97 24.36 12.79
CA PRO A 137 -3.22 25.19 13.72
C PRO A 137 -3.76 26.62 13.75
N THR A 138 -3.94 27.17 14.96
CA THR A 138 -4.46 28.54 15.13
C THR A 138 -3.45 29.55 14.59
N GLY A 139 -3.88 30.43 13.67
CA GLY A 139 -3.03 31.49 13.09
C GLY A 139 -2.47 31.20 11.70
N GLN A 140 -2.74 30.03 11.11
CA GLN A 140 -2.39 29.73 9.72
C GLN A 140 -3.52 30.13 8.74
N VAL A 141 -3.13 30.37 7.48
CA VAL A 141 -4.05 30.65 6.36
C VAL A 141 -5.00 29.45 6.14
N LEU A 142 -6.19 29.70 5.60
CA LEU A 142 -7.25 28.69 5.39
C LEU A 142 -6.76 27.40 4.68
N PHE A 143 -5.68 27.48 3.90
CA PHE A 143 -5.07 26.35 3.19
C PHE A 143 -3.55 26.31 3.42
N ASP A 144 -3.10 25.88 4.61
CA ASP A 144 -1.71 25.41 4.74
C ASP A 144 -1.55 24.12 3.91
N THR A 145 -0.91 24.27 2.75
CA THR A 145 -0.70 23.18 1.80
C THR A 145 0.09 22.02 2.40
N GLN A 146 1.01 22.28 3.35
CA GLN A 146 1.78 21.22 3.98
C GLN A 146 0.89 20.38 4.89
N PHE A 147 0.17 21.02 5.81
CA PHE A 147 -0.74 20.32 6.72
C PHE A 147 -1.82 19.54 5.96
N LEU A 148 -2.34 20.10 4.86
CA LEU A 148 -3.28 19.41 3.99
C LEU A 148 -2.67 18.12 3.40
N PHE A 149 -1.47 18.20 2.83
CA PHE A 149 -0.81 17.06 2.21
C PHE A 149 -0.43 15.97 3.22
N GLU A 150 0.04 16.34 4.40
CA GLU A 150 0.34 15.39 5.47
C GLU A 150 -0.92 14.69 5.99
N THR A 151 -2.02 15.45 6.15
CA THR A 151 -3.33 14.90 6.53
C THR A 151 -3.87 13.93 5.48
N MET A 152 -3.74 14.28 4.20
CA MET A 152 -4.12 13.40 3.08
C MET A 152 -3.34 12.08 3.09
N ASP A 153 -2.01 12.13 3.31
CA ASP A 153 -1.15 10.94 3.42
C ASP A 153 -1.60 10.02 4.56
N VAL A 154 -1.71 10.59 5.76
CA VAL A 154 -2.04 9.86 6.99
C VAL A 154 -3.41 9.21 6.87
N LEU A 155 -4.43 9.96 6.44
CA LEU A 155 -5.77 9.42 6.30
C LEU A 155 -5.88 8.42 5.14
N ALA A 156 -5.10 8.56 4.07
CA ALA A 156 -5.08 7.57 2.99
C ALA A 156 -4.58 6.21 3.50
N ARG A 157 -3.58 6.20 4.37
CA ARG A 157 -3.07 4.98 5.01
C ARG A 157 -4.14 4.34 5.91
N TYR A 158 -4.81 5.13 6.74
CA TYR A 158 -5.82 4.59 7.66
C TYR A 158 -7.10 4.14 6.97
N LEU A 159 -7.62 4.92 6.02
CA LEU A 159 -8.95 4.73 5.46
C LEU A 159 -8.95 3.98 4.11
N LEU A 160 -7.83 3.96 3.39
CA LEU A 160 -7.71 3.24 2.12
C LEU A 160 -6.78 2.04 2.24
N ALA A 161 -5.58 2.23 2.79
CA ALA A 161 -4.57 1.18 2.80
C ALA A 161 -4.91 0.03 3.77
N ILE A 162 -5.30 0.33 5.02
CA ILE A 162 -5.69 -0.70 5.98
C ILE A 162 -6.91 -1.50 5.47
N PRO A 163 -8.05 -0.88 5.10
CA PRO A 163 -9.19 -1.64 4.58
C PRO A 163 -8.86 -2.34 3.27
N GLY A 164 -8.12 -1.71 2.36
CA GLY A 164 -7.68 -2.32 1.10
C GLY A 164 -6.83 -3.57 1.31
N ALA A 165 -5.89 -3.54 2.25
CA ALA A 165 -5.07 -4.70 2.59
C ALA A 165 -5.89 -5.84 3.21
N LEU A 166 -6.85 -5.53 4.10
CA LEU A 166 -7.73 -6.53 4.70
C LEU A 166 -8.69 -7.14 3.67
N LEU A 167 -9.25 -6.33 2.77
CA LEU A 167 -10.07 -6.80 1.66
C LEU A 167 -9.26 -7.69 0.72
N ALA A 168 -8.02 -7.31 0.38
CA ALA A 168 -7.15 -8.11 -0.46
C ALA A 168 -6.77 -9.44 0.19
N ALA A 169 -6.46 -9.42 1.49
CA ALA A 169 -6.17 -10.60 2.28
C ALA A 169 -7.37 -11.58 2.30
N ARG A 170 -8.58 -11.07 2.53
CA ARG A 170 -9.82 -11.86 2.49
C ARG A 170 -10.08 -12.42 1.08
N ALA A 171 -9.87 -11.61 0.05
CA ALA A 171 -10.08 -12.02 -1.33
C ALA A 171 -9.14 -13.15 -1.75
N LEU A 172 -7.85 -13.06 -1.40
CA LEU A 172 -6.86 -14.12 -1.64
C LEU A 172 -7.18 -15.38 -0.84
N MET A 173 -7.61 -15.25 0.41
CA MET A 173 -7.99 -16.38 1.26
C MET A 173 -9.22 -17.11 0.71
N ALA A 174 -10.20 -16.39 0.16
CA ALA A 174 -11.36 -16.99 -0.48
C ALA A 174 -10.97 -17.83 -1.71
N GLN A 175 -9.97 -17.41 -2.48
CA GLN A 175 -9.45 -18.19 -3.62
C GLN A 175 -8.69 -19.45 -3.18
N GLN A 176 -8.07 -19.43 -2.00
CA GLN A 176 -7.32 -20.57 -1.48
C GLN A 176 -8.16 -21.86 -1.44
N HIS A 177 -9.44 -21.75 -1.10
CA HIS A 177 -10.35 -22.90 -1.05
C HIS A 177 -10.51 -23.54 -2.43
N SER A 178 -10.74 -22.74 -3.47
CA SER A 178 -10.87 -23.20 -4.85
C SER A 178 -9.61 -23.88 -5.38
N PHE A 179 -8.42 -23.37 -5.03
CA PHE A 179 -7.15 -24.02 -5.42
C PHE A 179 -6.94 -25.38 -4.72
N ARG A 180 -7.41 -25.54 -3.48
CA ARG A 180 -7.29 -26.81 -2.76
C ARG A 180 -8.18 -27.90 -3.35
N GLU A 181 -9.38 -27.54 -3.80
CA GLU A 181 -10.33 -28.45 -4.44
C GLU A 181 -9.83 -28.98 -5.79
N GLN A 182 -8.92 -28.25 -6.44
CA GLN A 182 -8.37 -28.58 -7.76
C GLN A 182 -7.00 -29.28 -7.70
N HIS A 183 -6.65 -29.88 -6.56
CA HIS A 183 -5.35 -30.53 -6.30
C HIS A 183 -4.11 -29.61 -6.39
N LEU A 184 -4.29 -28.29 -6.41
CA LEU A 184 -3.24 -27.27 -6.47
C LEU A 184 -2.80 -26.80 -5.07
N ALA A 185 -2.70 -27.72 -4.11
CA ALA A 185 -2.50 -27.42 -2.68
C ALA A 185 -1.20 -26.65 -2.36
N ARG A 186 -0.16 -26.75 -3.21
CA ARG A 186 1.07 -25.96 -3.08
C ARG A 186 0.82 -24.47 -3.28
N PHE A 187 0.02 -24.12 -4.29
CA PHE A 187 -0.34 -22.73 -4.61
C PHE A 187 -1.27 -22.13 -3.54
N GLY A 188 -2.14 -22.97 -2.95
CA GLY A 188 -2.93 -22.58 -1.78
C GLY A 188 -2.08 -22.19 -0.56
N ARG A 189 -0.94 -22.84 -0.31
CA ARG A 189 -0.03 -22.43 0.78
C ARG A 189 0.70 -21.12 0.48
N ASP A 190 1.08 -20.90 -0.78
CA ASP A 190 1.75 -19.67 -1.18
C ASP A 190 0.78 -18.46 -1.08
N LEU A 191 -0.52 -18.66 -1.36
CA LEU A 191 -1.55 -17.64 -1.11
C LEU A 191 -1.71 -17.26 0.37
N VAL A 192 -1.56 -18.21 1.31
CA VAL A 192 -1.60 -17.91 2.75
C VAL A 192 -0.48 -16.94 3.13
N TRP A 193 0.73 -17.13 2.59
CA TRP A 193 1.83 -16.21 2.84
C TRP A 193 1.57 -14.81 2.26
N CYS A 194 0.96 -14.72 1.08
CA CYS A 194 0.50 -13.43 0.52
C CYS A 194 -0.54 -12.75 1.44
N THR A 195 -1.51 -13.52 1.96
CA THR A 195 -2.53 -13.03 2.90
C THR A 195 -1.91 -12.54 4.20
N VAL A 196 -0.99 -13.29 4.80
CA VAL A 196 -0.27 -12.89 6.02
C VAL A 196 0.55 -11.62 5.78
N ALA A 197 1.27 -11.54 4.65
CA ALA A 197 2.04 -10.35 4.30
C ALA A 197 1.16 -9.10 4.16
N LEU A 198 -0.02 -9.23 3.53
CA LEU A 198 -0.98 -8.13 3.41
C LEU A 198 -1.60 -7.71 4.75
N ILE A 199 -1.96 -8.67 5.61
CA ILE A 199 -2.48 -8.37 6.96
C ILE A 199 -1.44 -7.60 7.77
N LEU A 200 -0.19 -8.08 7.80
CA LEU A 200 0.90 -7.39 8.50
C LEU A 200 1.21 -6.03 7.87
N TYR A 201 1.14 -5.93 6.54
CA TYR A 201 1.34 -4.67 5.84
C TYR A 201 0.27 -3.64 6.21
N GLY A 202 -1.00 -4.04 6.26
CA GLY A 202 -2.10 -3.18 6.72
C GLY A 202 -1.97 -2.83 8.20
N ALA A 203 -1.96 -3.84 9.07
CA ALA A 203 -2.06 -3.65 10.52
C ALA A 203 -0.81 -3.02 11.14
N VAL A 204 0.39 -3.38 10.68
CA VAL A 204 1.65 -2.82 11.23
C VAL A 204 2.18 -1.76 10.27
N GLY A 205 2.29 -2.09 8.99
CA GLY A 205 2.87 -1.19 8.00
C GLY A 205 2.13 0.14 7.90
N GLN A 206 0.80 0.16 7.87
CA GLN A 206 0.02 1.40 7.64
C GLN A 206 -0.47 2.08 8.92
N LEU A 207 -0.31 1.44 10.08
CA LEU A 207 -0.67 2.04 11.36
C LEU A 207 0.35 3.08 11.84
N PHE A 208 1.64 2.84 11.59
CA PHE A 208 2.71 3.78 11.94
C PHE A 208 2.96 4.76 10.80
N VAL A 209 2.37 5.95 10.88
CA VAL A 209 2.37 6.96 9.81
C VAL A 209 3.29 8.15 10.13
N ARG A 210 3.28 9.20 9.32
CA ARG A 210 3.98 10.45 9.64
C ARG A 210 3.43 11.06 10.95
N PRO A 211 4.27 11.60 11.84
CA PRO A 211 3.78 12.26 13.05
C PRO A 211 2.88 13.46 12.73
N LEU A 212 1.71 13.50 13.34
CA LEU A 212 0.75 14.61 13.33
C LEU A 212 0.11 14.74 14.72
N ASP A 213 -0.35 15.93 15.06
CA ASP A 213 -0.85 16.26 16.41
C ASP A 213 -2.28 15.77 16.71
N PHE A 214 -2.77 14.77 15.97
CA PHE A 214 -4.09 14.16 16.19
C PHE A 214 -4.03 12.62 16.25
N PRO A 215 -4.96 11.97 16.99
CA PRO A 215 -4.95 10.53 17.15
C PRO A 215 -5.40 9.77 15.89
N PRO A 216 -4.84 8.56 15.64
CA PRO A 216 -3.78 7.90 16.40
C PRO A 216 -2.36 8.31 15.97
N ALA A 217 -2.20 9.23 15.01
CA ALA A 217 -0.89 9.64 14.47
C ALA A 217 0.02 10.35 15.51
N ASN A 218 -0.56 10.92 16.56
CA ASN A 218 0.19 11.50 17.67
C ASN A 218 0.94 10.46 18.53
N LEU A 219 0.41 9.22 18.61
CA LEU A 219 0.98 8.12 19.40
C LEU A 219 1.66 7.07 18.52
N LEU A 220 1.03 6.69 17.42
CA LEU A 220 1.46 5.63 16.51
C LEU A 220 2.02 6.26 15.23
N ASN A 221 3.27 6.71 15.30
CA ASN A 221 3.97 7.28 14.15
C ASN A 221 5.35 6.66 13.94
N SER A 222 5.95 6.99 12.80
CA SER A 222 7.25 6.50 12.36
C SER A 222 8.38 6.83 13.34
N GLN A 223 8.31 7.96 14.03
CA GLN A 223 9.29 8.33 15.06
C GLN A 223 9.15 7.44 16.30
N SER A 224 7.93 7.24 16.79
CA SER A 224 7.63 6.37 17.92
C SER A 224 8.07 4.93 17.64
N PHE A 225 7.77 4.42 16.44
CA PHE A 225 8.24 3.10 16.00
C PHE A 225 9.77 3.00 15.99
N LEU A 226 10.46 4.01 15.46
CA LEU A 226 11.92 4.04 15.43
C LEU A 226 12.53 4.04 16.84
N VAL A 227 11.92 4.77 17.77
CA VAL A 227 12.36 4.79 19.18
C VAL A 227 12.15 3.44 19.86
N TRP A 228 11.01 2.80 19.62
CA TRP A 228 10.66 1.53 20.27
C TRP A 228 11.47 0.34 19.74
N PHE A 229 11.68 0.26 18.43
CA PHE A 229 12.26 -0.92 17.79
C PHE A 229 13.70 -0.69 17.27
N GLY A 230 14.16 0.55 17.20
CA GLY A 230 15.49 0.88 16.65
C GLY A 230 15.60 0.72 15.13
N VAL A 231 14.51 0.37 14.44
CA VAL A 231 14.45 0.23 12.98
C VAL A 231 13.30 1.05 12.40
N PRO A 232 13.43 1.63 11.20
CA PRO A 232 12.38 2.40 10.58
C PRO A 232 11.25 1.49 10.08
N ILE A 233 10.00 1.94 10.19
CA ILE A 233 8.83 1.18 9.71
C ILE A 233 8.92 0.87 8.21
N GLN A 234 9.59 1.73 7.44
CA GLN A 234 9.84 1.55 6.01
C GLN A 234 10.58 0.24 5.72
N LEU A 235 11.49 -0.19 6.59
CA LEU A 235 12.19 -1.47 6.43
C LEU A 235 11.23 -2.65 6.58
N VAL A 236 10.33 -2.60 7.58
CA VAL A 236 9.30 -3.63 7.77
C VAL A 236 8.38 -3.69 6.56
N ARG A 237 7.94 -2.54 6.04
CA ARG A 237 7.12 -2.49 4.82
C ARG A 237 7.85 -3.07 3.61
N ALA A 238 9.14 -2.78 3.45
CA ALA A 238 9.99 -3.32 2.38
C ALA A 238 10.09 -4.85 2.44
N LEU A 239 10.31 -5.41 3.63
CA LEU A 239 10.36 -6.85 3.84
C LEU A 239 9.02 -7.51 3.53
N LEU A 240 7.91 -6.94 4.00
CA LEU A 240 6.56 -7.45 3.71
C LEU A 240 6.22 -7.38 2.22
N ALA A 241 6.62 -6.30 1.54
CA ALA A 241 6.50 -6.19 0.08
C ALA A 241 7.32 -7.27 -0.63
N ALA A 242 8.57 -7.50 -0.22
CA ALA A 242 9.40 -8.55 -0.80
C ALA A 242 8.79 -9.95 -0.60
N VAL A 243 8.27 -10.25 0.60
CA VAL A 243 7.56 -11.51 0.87
C VAL A 243 6.33 -11.63 -0.05
N LEU A 244 5.49 -10.60 -0.14
CA LEU A 244 4.33 -10.60 -1.02
C LEU A 244 4.74 -10.84 -2.48
N THR A 245 5.78 -10.16 -2.98
CA THR A 245 6.30 -10.34 -4.33
C THR A 245 6.77 -11.75 -4.59
N LEU A 246 7.60 -12.31 -3.70
CA LEU A 246 8.15 -13.65 -3.85
C LEU A 246 7.07 -14.72 -3.89
N TYR A 247 6.11 -14.67 -2.97
CA TYR A 247 5.03 -15.65 -2.91
C TYR A 247 4.03 -15.45 -4.04
N MET A 248 3.76 -14.22 -4.46
CA MET A 248 2.90 -13.97 -5.61
C MET A 248 3.52 -14.53 -6.90
N VAL A 249 4.82 -14.32 -7.13
CA VAL A 249 5.53 -14.94 -8.27
C VAL A 249 5.40 -16.46 -8.25
N ARG A 250 5.47 -17.10 -7.08
CA ARG A 250 5.28 -18.55 -6.96
C ARG A 250 3.84 -18.97 -7.24
N VAL A 251 2.85 -18.17 -6.84
CA VAL A 251 1.44 -18.38 -7.19
C VAL A 251 1.26 -18.31 -8.71
N LEU A 252 1.91 -17.38 -9.40
CA LEU A 252 1.79 -17.23 -10.86
C LEU A 252 2.33 -18.43 -11.66
N ARG A 253 3.23 -19.23 -11.10
CA ARG A 253 3.68 -20.48 -11.73
C ARG A 253 2.58 -21.52 -11.89
N VAL A 254 1.39 -21.30 -11.31
CA VAL A 254 0.23 -22.15 -11.54
C VAL A 254 -0.17 -22.16 -13.02
N PHE A 255 0.00 -21.03 -13.72
CA PHE A 255 -0.36 -20.91 -15.12
C PHE A 255 0.57 -21.69 -16.06
N ASP A 256 1.79 -22.02 -15.62
CA ASP A 256 2.71 -22.86 -16.40
C ASP A 256 2.35 -24.37 -16.28
N VAL A 257 1.47 -24.74 -15.34
CA VAL A 257 1.06 -26.13 -15.04
C VAL A 257 -0.35 -26.42 -15.54
N GLU A 258 -1.15 -25.39 -15.85
CA GLU A 258 -2.43 -25.49 -16.57
C GLU A 258 -2.23 -25.83 -18.05
#